data_AF-D7N767-F1
#
_entry.id   AF-D7N767-F1
#
_cell.length_a   1.000
_cell.length_b   1.000
_cell.length_c   1.000
_cell.angle_alpha   90.00
_cell.angle_beta   90.00
_cell.angle_gamma   90.00
#
_symmetry.space_group_name_H-M   'P 1'
#
loop_
_entity.id
_entity.type
_entity.pdbx_description
1 polymer ?
#
loop_
_entity_poly.entity_id
_entity_poly.type
_entity_poly.pdbx_seq_one_letter_code
_entity_poly.pdbx_strand_id
1 'polypeptide(L)'
;MNKKFFNYITIFICGMLNFFISQKLIRMPILTYLYSTFFFSVLLVEMPTLLNFVIAFSAGIFEETFRFLFKKFLIRNSKDIIEPIVFGLGHGIAEAVIIINSVLLYVNISQFSMLGIYERFLAIIFHICESVIIWNGFLYNKKYRYLLVAIVIHGLFDFLIYIGNVFNFELGTLYFIWSAIDIVLVGYVLKNRKYWRSL
;
A
#
# COMPACT_ATOMS: atom_id res chain seq x y z
N MET A 1 19.70 22.67 11.94
CA MET A 1 18.81 21.48 11.87
C MET A 1 19.64 20.20 11.95
N ASN A 2 19.18 19.17 12.67
CA ASN A 2 19.94 17.95 12.99
C ASN A 2 20.01 16.98 11.79
N LYS A 3 21.16 16.32 11.55
CA LYS A 3 21.38 15.32 10.47
C LYS A 3 20.32 14.20 10.46
N LYS A 4 19.82 13.82 11.65
CA LYS A 4 18.77 12.81 11.81
C LYS A 4 17.42 13.24 11.20
N PHE A 5 17.08 14.54 11.28
CA PHE A 5 15.84 15.08 10.71
C PHE A 5 15.86 15.06 9.18
N PHE A 6 16.98 15.46 8.56
CA PHE A 6 17.14 15.38 7.10
C PHE A 6 17.01 13.95 6.58
N ASN A 7 17.51 12.96 7.34
CA ASN A 7 17.36 11.56 6.97
C ASN A 7 15.89 11.12 6.90
N TYR A 8 15.05 11.54 7.84
CA TYR A 8 13.63 11.21 7.82
C TYR A 8 12.88 11.88 6.67
N ILE A 9 13.21 13.13 6.32
CA ILE A 9 12.64 13.76 5.12
C ILE A 9 13.00 12.96 3.86
N THR A 10 14.26 12.56 3.72
CA THR A 10 14.68 11.74 2.56
C THR A 10 13.93 10.41 2.51
N ILE A 11 13.72 9.75 3.65
CA ILE A 11 12.96 8.49 3.75
C ILE A 11 11.48 8.72 3.38
N PHE A 12 10.88 9.82 3.83
CA PHE A 12 9.51 10.19 3.47
C PHE A 12 9.36 10.37 1.96
N ILE A 13 10.27 11.13 1.33
CA ILE A 13 10.30 11.33 -0.12
C ILE A 13 10.50 10.00 -0.85
N CYS A 14 11.35 9.12 -0.33
CA CYS A 14 11.49 7.77 -0.86
C CYS A 14 10.17 6.98 -0.83
N GLY A 15 9.37 7.12 0.22
CA GLY A 15 8.01 6.56 0.28
C GLY A 15 7.08 7.12 -0.79
N MET A 16 7.09 8.44 -0.99
CA MET A 16 6.30 9.07 -2.06
C MET A 16 6.71 8.57 -3.45
N LEU A 17 8.03 8.51 -3.70
CA LEU A 17 8.59 8.01 -4.96
C LEU A 17 8.28 6.53 -5.17
N ASN A 18 8.23 5.72 -4.11
CA ASN A 18 7.85 4.33 -4.18
C ASN A 18 6.46 4.15 -4.82
N PHE A 19 5.45 4.85 -4.28
CA PHE A 19 4.11 4.85 -4.85
C PHE A 19 4.11 5.38 -6.28
N PHE A 20 4.69 6.55 -6.50
CA PHE A 20 4.65 7.21 -7.80
C PHE A 20 5.28 6.35 -8.91
N ILE A 21 6.45 5.77 -8.67
CA ILE A 21 7.14 4.95 -9.66
C ILE A 21 6.40 3.63 -9.89
N SER A 22 6.09 2.89 -8.81
CA SER A 22 5.48 1.58 -8.94
C SER A 22 4.08 1.64 -9.56
N GLN A 23 3.24 2.56 -9.09
CA GLN A 23 1.85 2.67 -9.51
C GLN A 23 1.69 3.53 -10.76
N LYS A 24 2.08 4.81 -10.68
CA LYS A 24 1.74 5.78 -11.75
C LYS A 24 2.62 5.66 -12.98
N LEU A 25 3.91 5.38 -12.82
CA LEU A 25 4.83 5.27 -13.95
C LEU A 25 4.88 3.87 -14.57
N ILE A 26 4.59 2.82 -13.82
CA ILE A 26 4.78 1.43 -14.30
C ILE A 26 3.47 0.66 -14.34
N ARG A 27 2.84 0.38 -13.19
CA ARG A 27 1.68 -0.53 -13.15
C ARG A 27 0.49 0.02 -13.96
N MET A 28 0.12 1.28 -13.75
CA MET A 28 -1.04 1.87 -14.41
C MET A 28 -0.88 1.94 -15.93
N PRO A 29 0.26 2.40 -16.51
CA PRO A 29 0.46 2.32 -17.96
C PRO A 29 0.36 0.91 -18.53
N ILE A 30 0.92 -0.09 -17.84
CA ILE A 30 0.80 -1.50 -18.26
C ILE A 30 -0.66 -1.95 -18.22
N LEU A 31 -1.37 -1.68 -17.13
CA LEU A 31 -2.80 -2.02 -17.00
C LEU A 31 -3.64 -1.32 -18.07
N THR A 32 -3.45 -0.02 -18.30
CA THR A 32 -4.15 0.74 -19.35
C THR A 32 -3.91 0.14 -20.73
N TYR A 33 -2.67 -0.25 -21.03
CA TYR A 33 -2.37 -0.96 -22.28
C TYR A 33 -3.10 -2.31 -22.34
N LEU A 34 -3.07 -3.12 -21.27
CA LEU A 34 -3.79 -4.40 -21.22
C LEU A 34 -5.31 -4.22 -21.44
N TYR A 35 -5.94 -3.25 -20.76
CA TYR A 35 -7.37 -2.93 -20.93
C TYR A 35 -7.73 -2.53 -22.37
N SER A 36 -6.79 -2.01 -23.14
CA SER A 36 -7.02 -1.66 -24.55
C SER A 36 -7.05 -2.87 -25.49
N THR A 37 -6.61 -4.05 -25.02
CA THR A 37 -6.60 -5.27 -25.84
C THR A 37 -7.93 -6.03 -25.76
N PHE A 38 -8.38 -6.57 -26.90
CA PHE A 38 -9.61 -7.37 -26.98
C PHE A 38 -9.58 -8.60 -26.06
N PHE A 39 -8.44 -9.28 -25.96
CA PHE A 39 -8.31 -10.47 -25.12
C PHE A 39 -8.55 -10.15 -23.64
N PHE A 40 -7.97 -9.06 -23.13
CA PHE A 40 -8.11 -8.70 -21.72
C PHE A 40 -9.53 -8.23 -21.39
N SER A 41 -10.18 -7.50 -22.30
CA SER A 41 -11.58 -7.08 -22.11
C SER A 41 -12.55 -8.26 -22.12
N VAL A 42 -12.33 -9.26 -22.98
CA VAL A 42 -13.10 -10.52 -22.95
C VAL A 42 -12.88 -11.27 -21.64
N LEU A 43 -11.63 -11.41 -21.17
CA LEU A 43 -11.36 -12.07 -19.90
C LEU A 43 -12.02 -11.38 -18.68
N LEU A 44 -12.18 -10.06 -18.70
CA LEU A 44 -12.90 -9.33 -17.64
C LEU A 44 -14.36 -9.74 -17.56
N VAL A 45 -14.98 -10.06 -18.68
CA VAL A 45 -16.39 -10.44 -18.76
C VAL A 45 -16.57 -11.93 -18.49
N GLU A 46 -15.73 -12.78 -19.08
CA GLU A 46 -15.84 -14.23 -18.99
C GLU A 46 -15.31 -14.80 -17.66
N MET A 47 -14.26 -14.19 -17.10
CA MET A 47 -13.61 -14.65 -15.87
C MET A 47 -13.35 -13.49 -14.88
N PRO A 48 -14.39 -12.73 -14.49
CA PRO A 48 -14.25 -11.49 -13.72
C PRO A 48 -13.52 -11.72 -12.38
N THR A 49 -13.82 -12.81 -11.68
CA THR A 49 -13.21 -13.10 -10.38
C THR A 49 -11.72 -13.36 -10.47
N LEU A 50 -11.29 -14.19 -11.43
CA LEU A 50 -9.87 -14.49 -11.63
C LEU A 50 -9.11 -13.24 -12.07
N LEU A 51 -9.68 -12.45 -12.99
CA LEU A 51 -8.97 -11.30 -13.51
C LEU A 51 -8.88 -10.17 -12.47
N ASN A 52 -9.93 -9.91 -11.69
CA ASN A 52 -9.86 -8.95 -10.59
C ASN A 52 -8.90 -9.41 -9.49
N PHE A 53 -8.80 -10.72 -9.23
CA PHE A 53 -7.77 -11.27 -8.34
C PHE A 53 -6.36 -10.97 -8.86
N VAL A 54 -6.11 -11.20 -10.14
CA VAL A 54 -4.81 -10.89 -10.78
C VAL A 54 -4.51 -9.38 -10.73
N ILE A 55 -5.50 -8.53 -11.02
CA ILE A 55 -5.35 -7.07 -10.96
C ILE A 55 -5.04 -6.60 -9.53
N ALA A 56 -5.76 -7.09 -8.53
CA ALA A 56 -5.52 -6.76 -7.12
C ALA A 56 -4.12 -7.22 -6.67
N PHE A 57 -3.75 -8.47 -6.94
CA PHE A 57 -2.41 -8.97 -6.59
C PHE A 57 -1.29 -8.28 -7.35
N SER A 58 -1.54 -7.78 -8.57
CA SER A 58 -0.56 -6.96 -9.27
C SER A 58 -0.21 -5.69 -8.48
N ALA A 59 -1.16 -5.10 -7.71
CA ALA A 59 -0.89 -3.94 -6.86
C ALA A 59 0.20 -4.27 -5.84
N GLY A 60 -0.03 -5.34 -5.08
CA GLY A 60 0.91 -5.86 -4.09
C GLY A 60 2.26 -6.20 -4.71
N ILE A 61 2.29 -6.86 -5.87
CA ILE A 61 3.55 -7.17 -6.57
C ILE A 61 4.32 -5.90 -6.88
N PHE A 62 3.71 -4.91 -7.53
CA PHE A 62 4.43 -3.69 -7.92
C PHE A 62 4.84 -2.85 -6.71
N GLU A 63 3.93 -2.57 -5.77
CA GLU A 63 4.23 -1.68 -4.64
C GLU A 63 5.19 -2.29 -3.64
N GLU A 64 5.01 -3.56 -3.28
CA GLU A 64 5.85 -4.21 -2.29
C GLU A 64 7.23 -4.55 -2.86
N THR A 65 7.31 -4.87 -4.16
CA THR A 65 8.62 -5.07 -4.82
C THR A 65 9.40 -3.77 -4.82
N PHE A 66 8.80 -2.65 -5.22
CA PHE A 66 9.49 -1.36 -5.15
C PHE A 66 9.84 -1.00 -3.70
N ARG A 67 8.96 -1.26 -2.73
CA ARG A 67 9.24 -0.97 -1.32
C ARG A 67 10.45 -1.76 -0.82
N PHE A 68 10.54 -3.02 -1.21
CA PHE A 68 11.69 -3.87 -0.97
C PHE A 68 12.96 -3.35 -1.66
N LEU A 69 12.88 -2.87 -2.90
CA LEU A 69 14.02 -2.32 -3.64
C LEU A 69 14.53 -1.01 -2.99
N PHE A 70 13.62 -0.10 -2.62
CA PHE A 70 13.94 1.12 -1.88
C PHE A 70 14.64 0.79 -0.56
N LYS A 71 14.09 -0.16 0.20
CA LYS A 71 14.75 -0.65 1.41
C LYS A 71 16.14 -1.22 1.13
N LYS A 72 16.25 -2.11 0.16
CA LYS A 72 17.50 -2.83 -0.14
C LYS A 72 18.61 -1.89 -0.61
N PHE A 73 18.29 -0.92 -1.45
CA PHE A 73 19.29 -0.16 -2.20
C PHE A 73 19.46 1.28 -1.74
N LEU A 74 18.40 1.97 -1.32
CA LEU A 74 18.42 3.39 -0.96
C LEU A 74 18.46 3.60 0.55
N ILE A 75 17.66 2.86 1.32
CA ILE A 75 17.56 3.01 2.78
C ILE A 75 18.34 1.88 3.47
N ARG A 76 19.66 1.94 3.29
CA ARG A 76 20.59 0.96 3.87
C ARG A 76 20.75 1.19 5.37
N ASN A 77 21.02 0.11 6.11
CA ASN A 77 21.40 0.15 7.53
C ASN A 77 20.39 0.84 8.46
N SER A 78 19.10 0.52 8.31
CA SER A 78 18.05 1.00 9.21
C SER A 78 18.26 0.50 10.64
N LYS A 79 18.21 1.44 11.59
CA LYS A 79 18.36 1.14 13.02
C LYS A 79 17.12 1.48 13.83
N ASP A 80 16.21 2.25 13.24
CA ASP A 80 15.07 2.83 13.95
C ASP A 80 13.75 2.41 13.30
N ILE A 81 12.79 1.99 14.14
CA ILE A 81 11.42 1.65 13.69
C ILE A 81 10.70 2.85 13.10
N ILE A 82 11.15 4.07 13.41
CA ILE A 82 10.60 5.29 12.82
C ILE A 82 10.85 5.32 11.30
N GLU A 83 11.94 4.72 10.80
CA GLU A 83 12.26 4.74 9.37
C GLU A 83 11.16 4.10 8.49
N PRO A 84 10.73 2.84 8.71
CA PRO A 84 9.63 2.27 7.93
C PRO A 84 8.30 2.99 8.16
N ILE A 85 8.06 3.56 9.34
CA ILE A 85 6.84 4.35 9.60
C ILE A 85 6.82 5.61 8.74
N VAL A 86 7.92 6.36 8.71
CA VAL A 86 8.05 7.58 7.89
C VAL A 86 7.99 7.25 6.40
N PHE A 87 8.58 6.13 5.97
CA PHE A 87 8.47 5.66 4.59
C PHE A 87 7.01 5.37 4.21
N GLY A 88 6.31 4.57 5.02
CA GLY A 88 4.92 4.22 4.78
C GLY A 88 3.97 5.42 4.83
N LEU A 89 4.23 6.39 5.71
CA LEU A 89 3.53 7.68 5.73
C LEU A 89 3.70 8.42 4.40
N GLY A 90 4.93 8.52 3.88
CA GLY A 90 5.20 9.16 2.60
C GLY A 90 4.48 8.49 1.44
N HIS A 91 4.48 7.15 1.43
CA HIS A 91 3.75 6.35 0.45
C HIS A 91 2.24 6.60 0.51
N GLY A 92 1.62 6.40 1.68
CA GLY A 92 0.17 6.52 1.85
C GLY A 92 -0.34 7.94 1.62
N ILE A 93 0.41 8.97 2.04
CA ILE A 93 0.04 10.37 1.77
C ILE A 93 0.14 10.67 0.28
N ALA A 94 1.17 10.20 -0.42
CA ALA A 94 1.27 10.40 -1.87
C ALA A 94 0.08 9.78 -2.61
N GLU A 95 -0.30 8.55 -2.23
CA GLU A 95 -1.48 7.90 -2.78
C GLU A 95 -2.75 8.70 -2.49
N ALA A 96 -3.00 9.05 -1.22
CA ALA A 96 -4.19 9.78 -0.81
C ALA A 96 -4.31 11.11 -1.54
N VAL A 97 -3.23 11.89 -1.64
CA VAL A 97 -3.21 13.16 -2.36
C VAL A 97 -3.55 12.97 -3.84
N ILE A 98 -2.95 11.98 -4.51
CA ILE A 98 -3.21 11.76 -5.94
C ILE A 98 -4.66 11.31 -6.19
N ILE A 99 -5.19 10.42 -5.34
CA ILE A 99 -6.57 9.94 -5.47
C ILE A 99 -7.57 11.07 -5.18
N ILE A 100 -7.41 11.79 -4.06
CA ILE A 100 -8.28 12.92 -3.71
C ILE A 100 -8.27 13.96 -4.82
N ASN A 101 -7.09 14.32 -5.35
CA ASN A 101 -6.99 15.28 -6.44
C ASN A 101 -7.74 14.78 -7.69
N SER A 102 -7.63 13.49 -8.04
CA SER A 102 -8.37 12.94 -9.18
C SER A 102 -9.89 13.00 -9.01
N VAL A 103 -10.39 12.90 -7.78
CA VAL A 103 -11.83 13.02 -7.47
C VAL A 103 -12.29 14.48 -7.52
N LEU A 104 -11.51 15.40 -6.94
CA LEU A 104 -11.85 16.84 -6.89
C LEU A 104 -11.91 17.52 -8.27
N LEU A 105 -11.39 16.88 -9.33
CA LEU A 105 -11.59 17.33 -10.71
C LEU A 105 -13.05 17.22 -11.19
N TYR A 106 -13.85 16.36 -10.54
CA TYR A 106 -15.22 16.05 -10.97
C TYR A 106 -16.28 16.39 -9.91
N VAL A 107 -15.89 16.56 -8.64
CA VAL A 107 -16.81 16.90 -7.54
C VAL A 107 -16.31 18.09 -6.74
N ASN A 108 -17.26 18.86 -6.20
CA ASN A 108 -16.93 19.96 -5.28
C ASN A 108 -16.52 19.41 -3.91
N ILE A 109 -15.70 20.16 -3.17
CA ILE A 109 -15.26 19.81 -1.81
C ILE A 109 -16.43 19.54 -0.86
N SER A 110 -17.55 20.26 -1.01
CA SER A 110 -18.75 20.06 -0.19
C SER A 110 -19.46 18.72 -0.41
N GLN A 111 -19.16 18.03 -1.52
CA GLN A 111 -19.70 16.71 -1.86
C GLN A 111 -18.76 15.58 -1.45
N PHE A 112 -17.62 15.91 -0.84
CA PHE A 112 -16.63 14.91 -0.46
C PHE A 112 -17.15 14.06 0.71
N SER A 113 -17.14 12.75 0.52
CA SER A 113 -17.66 11.80 1.51
C SER A 113 -16.71 11.68 2.70
N MET A 114 -17.23 11.83 3.93
CA MET A 114 -16.47 11.55 5.16
C MET A 114 -15.98 10.10 5.20
N LEU A 115 -16.75 9.17 4.62
CA LEU A 115 -16.35 7.78 4.46
C LEU A 115 -15.12 7.66 3.55
N GLY A 116 -15.08 8.37 2.42
CA GLY A 116 -13.91 8.37 1.54
C GLY A 116 -12.65 8.90 2.22
N ILE A 117 -12.77 9.92 3.09
CA ILE A 117 -11.64 10.41 3.90
C ILE A 117 -11.18 9.32 4.87
N TYR A 118 -12.11 8.66 5.56
CA TYR A 118 -11.81 7.59 6.49
C TYR A 118 -11.06 6.42 5.82
N GLU A 119 -11.48 6.02 4.63
CA GLU A 119 -10.79 5.00 3.84
C GLU A 119 -9.34 5.39 3.53
N ARG A 120 -9.07 6.66 3.20
CA ARG A 120 -7.70 7.12 2.96
C ARG A 120 -6.86 7.11 4.24
N PHE A 121 -7.45 7.40 5.40
CA PHE A 121 -6.78 7.24 6.69
C PHE A 121 -6.41 5.77 6.96
N LEU A 122 -7.32 4.83 6.69
CA LEU A 122 -7.04 3.38 6.79
C LEU A 122 -5.91 2.97 5.84
N ALA A 123 -5.98 3.36 4.57
CA ALA A 123 -4.93 3.06 3.59
C ALA A 123 -3.54 3.57 4.03
N ILE A 124 -3.46 4.76 4.64
CA ILE A 124 -2.19 5.27 5.20
C ILE A 124 -1.67 4.36 6.33
N ILE A 125 -2.54 3.93 7.25
CA ILE A 125 -2.17 3.01 8.33
C ILE A 125 -1.69 1.68 7.76
N PHE A 126 -2.40 1.16 6.76
CA PHE A 126 -2.05 -0.06 6.05
C PHE A 126 -0.64 0.00 5.45
N HIS A 127 -0.32 1.06 4.69
CA HIS A 127 1.01 1.22 4.08
C HIS A 127 2.14 1.43 5.10
N ILE A 128 1.86 2.07 6.24
CA ILE A 128 2.80 2.11 7.37
C ILE A 128 3.10 0.70 7.86
N CYS A 129 2.07 -0.12 8.06
CA CYS A 129 2.24 -1.48 8.56
C CYS A 129 3.01 -2.37 7.56
N GLU A 130 2.66 -2.32 6.28
CA GLU A 130 3.36 -3.05 5.22
C GLU A 130 4.84 -2.64 5.12
N SER A 131 5.14 -1.34 5.29
CA SER A 131 6.53 -0.86 5.35
C SER A 131 7.30 -1.47 6.51
N VAL A 132 6.69 -1.60 7.68
CA VAL A 132 7.30 -2.28 8.82
C VAL A 132 7.48 -3.78 8.55
N ILE A 133 6.54 -4.45 7.89
CA ILE A 133 6.67 -5.86 7.49
C ILE A 133 7.89 -6.06 6.60
N ILE A 134 8.05 -5.25 5.55
CA ILE A 134 9.23 -5.31 4.67
C ILE A 134 10.51 -5.11 5.48
N TRP A 135 10.59 -4.08 6.34
CA TRP A 135 11.77 -3.81 7.15
C TRP A 135 12.11 -4.95 8.13
N ASN A 136 11.10 -5.53 8.79
CA ASN A 136 11.26 -6.70 9.66
C ASN A 136 11.86 -7.89 8.89
N GLY A 137 11.52 -8.05 7.62
CA GLY A 137 12.16 -9.04 6.74
C GLY A 137 13.67 -8.89 6.65
N PHE A 138 14.17 -7.66 6.55
CA PHE A 138 15.61 -7.39 6.55
C PHE A 138 16.23 -7.59 7.94
N LEU A 139 15.55 -7.19 9.01
CA LEU A 139 16.02 -7.40 10.38
C LEU A 139 16.20 -8.87 10.73
N TYR A 140 15.21 -9.71 10.41
CA TYR A 140 15.22 -11.14 10.73
C TYR A 140 15.98 -11.99 9.70
N ASN A 141 16.68 -11.36 8.76
CA ASN A 141 17.35 -12.02 7.64
C ASN A 141 16.43 -12.99 6.84
N LYS A 142 15.15 -12.64 6.72
CA LYS A 142 14.09 -13.40 6.02
C LYS A 142 13.42 -12.57 4.92
N LYS A 143 14.16 -11.63 4.34
CA LYS A 143 13.66 -10.54 3.48
C LYS A 143 12.71 -10.97 2.36
N TYR A 144 12.95 -12.10 1.69
CA TYR A 144 12.09 -12.60 0.61
C TYR A 144 10.77 -13.22 1.12
N ARG A 145 10.78 -13.83 2.31
CA ARG A 145 9.54 -14.37 2.91
C ARG A 145 8.61 -13.23 3.31
N TYR A 146 9.17 -12.18 3.90
CA TYR A 146 8.40 -11.00 4.29
C TYR A 146 7.91 -10.20 3.08
N LEU A 147 8.67 -10.14 1.99
CA LEU A 147 8.19 -9.62 0.71
C LEU A 147 6.98 -10.40 0.21
N LEU A 148 7.04 -11.73 0.19
CA LEU A 148 5.91 -12.56 -0.25
C LEU A 148 4.68 -12.36 0.67
N VAL A 149 4.88 -12.28 1.98
CA VAL A 149 3.81 -11.98 2.93
C VAL A 149 3.17 -10.63 2.64
N ALA A 150 3.97 -9.58 2.45
CA ALA A 150 3.47 -8.25 2.12
C ALA A 150 2.65 -8.24 0.81
N ILE A 151 3.15 -8.89 -0.24
CA ILE A 151 2.45 -9.01 -1.53
C ILE A 151 1.08 -9.68 -1.34
N VAL A 152 1.03 -10.76 -0.55
CA VAL A 152 -0.23 -11.49 -0.31
C VAL A 152 -1.19 -10.65 0.52
N ILE A 153 -0.73 -10.01 1.60
CA ILE A 153 -1.60 -9.18 2.45
C ILE A 153 -2.17 -8.01 1.64
N HIS A 154 -1.32 -7.29 0.89
CA HIS A 154 -1.73 -6.19 0.01
C HIS A 154 -2.71 -6.66 -1.07
N GLY A 155 -2.36 -7.73 -1.80
CA GLY A 155 -3.24 -8.26 -2.85
C GLY A 155 -4.60 -8.68 -2.33
N LEU A 156 -4.66 -9.31 -1.14
CA LEU A 156 -5.92 -9.65 -0.50
C LEU A 156 -6.69 -8.41 -0.02
N PHE A 157 -6.00 -7.41 0.54
CA PHE A 157 -6.61 -6.17 1.00
C PHE A 157 -7.33 -5.44 -0.14
N ASP A 158 -6.69 -5.35 -1.30
CA ASP A 158 -7.28 -4.75 -2.51
C ASP A 158 -8.39 -5.62 -3.10
N PHE A 159 -8.23 -6.94 -3.07
CA PHE A 159 -9.23 -7.87 -3.62
C PHE A 159 -10.55 -7.84 -2.82
N LEU A 160 -10.53 -7.39 -1.55
CA LEU A 160 -11.75 -7.19 -0.77
C LEU A 160 -12.73 -6.20 -1.41
N ILE A 161 -12.25 -5.25 -2.21
CA ILE A 161 -13.14 -4.34 -2.97
C ILE A 161 -14.01 -5.14 -3.93
N TYR A 162 -13.39 -6.05 -4.70
CA TYR A 162 -14.12 -6.90 -5.64
C TYR A 162 -15.06 -7.86 -4.91
N ILE A 163 -14.61 -8.50 -3.83
CA ILE A 163 -15.43 -9.39 -3.01
C ILE A 163 -16.63 -8.64 -2.42
N GLY A 164 -16.42 -7.45 -1.87
CA GLY A 164 -17.50 -6.60 -1.35
C GLY A 164 -18.56 -6.31 -2.40
N ASN A 165 -18.15 -6.00 -3.63
CA ASN A 165 -19.08 -5.79 -4.74
C ASN A 165 -19.86 -7.06 -5.10
N VAL A 166 -19.20 -8.23 -5.19
CA VAL A 166 -19.86 -9.51 -5.55
C VAL A 166 -20.88 -9.93 -4.50
N PHE A 167 -20.58 -9.73 -3.21
CA PHE A 167 -21.48 -10.08 -2.11
C PHE A 167 -22.40 -8.93 -1.67
N ASN A 168 -22.43 -7.81 -2.40
CA ASN A 168 -23.22 -6.62 -2.10
C ASN A 168 -23.04 -6.10 -0.66
N PHE A 169 -21.79 -6.06 -0.18
CA PHE A 169 -21.48 -5.47 1.11
C PHE A 169 -21.80 -3.99 1.11
N GLU A 170 -22.47 -3.51 2.15
CA GLU A 170 -22.57 -2.08 2.41
C GLU A 170 -21.17 -1.49 2.66
N LEU A 171 -20.94 -0.24 2.24
CA LEU A 171 -19.64 0.45 2.41
C LEU A 171 -19.13 0.40 3.85
N GLY A 172 -20.03 0.56 4.84
CA GLY A 172 -19.67 0.47 6.25
C GLY A 172 -19.12 -0.90 6.66
N THR A 173 -19.62 -1.98 6.07
CA THR A 173 -19.13 -3.35 6.32
C THR A 173 -17.72 -3.52 5.79
N LEU A 174 -17.45 -3.04 4.58
CA LEU A 174 -16.13 -3.13 3.97
C LEU A 174 -15.10 -2.35 4.78
N TYR A 175 -15.48 -1.16 5.28
CA TYR A 175 -14.60 -0.34 6.11
C TYR A 175 -14.36 -0.94 7.50
N PHE A 176 -15.38 -1.59 8.08
CA PHE A 176 -15.21 -2.34 9.32
C PHE A 176 -14.20 -3.48 9.15
N ILE A 177 -14.26 -4.21 8.04
CA ILE A 177 -13.30 -5.29 7.72
C ILE A 177 -11.89 -4.72 7.59
N TRP A 178 -11.69 -3.65 6.82
CA TRP A 178 -10.37 -3.02 6.69
C TRP A 178 -9.84 -2.47 8.02
N SER A 179 -10.70 -1.87 8.83
CA SER A 179 -10.33 -1.42 10.18
C SER A 179 -9.86 -2.57 11.06
N ALA A 180 -10.53 -3.71 11.02
CA ALA A 180 -10.13 -4.90 11.75
C ALA A 180 -8.77 -5.43 11.29
N ILE A 181 -8.52 -5.44 9.98
CA ILE A 181 -7.21 -5.82 9.40
C ILE A 181 -6.11 -4.86 9.90
N ASP A 182 -6.34 -3.54 9.81
CA ASP A 182 -5.39 -2.54 10.27
C ASP A 182 -5.10 -2.65 11.77
N ILE A 183 -6.11 -2.92 12.60
CA ILE A 183 -5.92 -3.15 14.04
C ILE A 183 -4.98 -4.35 14.28
N VAL A 184 -5.16 -5.45 13.55
CA VAL A 184 -4.29 -6.63 13.65
C VAL A 184 -2.86 -6.29 13.21
N LEU A 185 -2.70 -5.58 12.10
CA LEU A 185 -1.40 -5.16 11.58
C LEU A 185 -0.68 -4.20 12.53
N VAL A 186 -1.39 -3.21 13.08
CA VAL A 186 -0.87 -2.31 14.11
C VAL A 186 -0.47 -3.09 15.35
N GLY A 187 -1.29 -4.05 15.80
CA GLY A 187 -0.95 -4.95 16.91
C GLY A 187 0.35 -5.72 16.65
N TYR A 188 0.54 -6.23 15.43
CA TYR A 188 1.78 -6.87 14.99
C TYR A 188 2.98 -5.91 15.05
N VAL A 189 2.84 -4.67 14.56
CA VAL A 189 3.90 -3.65 14.61
C VAL A 189 4.28 -3.34 16.05
N LEU A 190 3.29 -3.09 16.92
CA LEU A 190 3.51 -2.76 18.33
C LEU A 190 4.17 -3.91 19.10
N LYS A 191 3.81 -5.16 18.80
CA LYS A 191 4.43 -6.35 19.40
C LYS A 191 5.91 -6.47 19.01
N ASN A 192 6.25 -6.20 17.74
CA ASN A 192 7.60 -6.35 17.22
C ASN A 192 8.53 -5.17 17.48
N ARG A 193 8.03 -4.04 18.03
CA ARG A 193 8.85 -2.86 18.35
C ARG A 193 10.02 -3.14 19.30
N LYS A 194 9.94 -4.20 20.11
CA LYS A 194 10.99 -4.56 21.08
C LYS A 194 12.29 -4.98 20.39
N TYR A 195 12.20 -5.63 19.22
CA TYR A 195 13.37 -6.08 18.45
C TYR A 195 14.13 -4.94 17.78
N TRP A 196 13.47 -3.80 17.57
CA TRP A 196 14.10 -2.58 17.06
C TRP A 196 14.92 -1.86 18.14
N ARG A 197 14.64 -2.09 19.42
CA ARG A 197 15.37 -1.47 20.55
C ARG A 197 16.63 -2.23 20.95
N SER A 198 16.82 -3.44 20.44
CA SER A 198 17.98 -4.31 20.72
C SER A 198 19.08 -4.23 19.65
N LEU A 199 18.94 -3.33 18.68
CA LEU A 199 19.91 -3.02 17.61
C LEU A 199 20.71 -1.76 17.94
#